data_AF-A0A9Q9DC06-F1
#
_entry.id   AF-A0A9Q9DC06-F1
#
_cell.length_a   1.000
_cell.length_b   1.000
_cell.length_c   1.000
_cell.angle_alpha   90.00
_cell.angle_beta   90.00
_cell.angle_gamma   90.00
#
_symmetry.space_group_name_H-M   'P 1'
#
loop_
_entity.id
_entity.type
_entity.pdbx_description
1 polymer ?
#
loop_
_entity_poly.entity_id
_entity_poly.type
_entity_poly.pdbx_seq_one_letter_code
_entity_poly.pdbx_strand_id
1 'polypeptide(L)'
;MQKFRELGRRRLWVRLPKFRRALEADVRPAELNDLFEAYALAAERLEELQTEQHPDQCLVFEYEVASRGIEEVVKSLLTATPGNAANNTTPVA
;
A
#
# COMPACT_ATOMS: atom_id res chain seq x y z
N MET A 1 -15.38 -6.56 -3.24
CA MET A 1 -14.28 -6.55 -2.26
C MET A 1 -12.97 -7.13 -2.83
N GLN A 2 -12.88 -8.41 -3.23
CA GLN A 2 -11.61 -9.01 -3.72
C GLN A 2 -10.94 -8.24 -4.89
N LYS A 3 -11.72 -7.75 -5.85
CA LYS A 3 -11.23 -6.94 -6.98
C LYS A 3 -10.47 -5.68 -6.51
N PHE A 4 -10.97 -4.97 -5.50
CA PHE A 4 -10.34 -3.76 -4.97
C PHE A 4 -9.04 -4.08 -4.22
N ARG A 5 -9.00 -5.19 -3.48
CA ARG A 5 -7.77 -5.66 -2.82
C ARG A 5 -6.65 -5.92 -3.82
N GLU A 6 -6.95 -6.61 -4.93
CA GLU A 6 -5.98 -6.88 -5.98
C GLU A 6 -5.54 -5.60 -6.70
N LEU A 7 -6.48 -4.70 -6.99
CA LEU A 7 -6.18 -3.40 -7.60
C LEU A 7 -5.26 -2.56 -6.70
N GLY A 8 -5.59 -2.45 -5.42
CA GLY A 8 -4.80 -1.71 -4.44
C GLY A 8 -3.40 -2.28 -4.29
N ARG A 9 -3.27 -3.60 -4.21
CA ARG A 9 -1.97 -4.29 -4.20
C ARG A 9 -1.15 -3.95 -5.44
N ARG A 10 -1.74 -3.98 -6.64
CA ARG A 10 -1.05 -3.64 -7.90
C ARG A 10 -0.62 -2.18 -7.93
N ARG A 11 -1.48 -1.25 -7.52
CA ARG A 11 -1.14 0.18 -7.43
C ARG A 11 -0.01 0.42 -6.44
N LEU A 12 -0.06 -0.20 -5.25
CA LEU A 12 1.02 -0.13 -4.27
C LEU A 12 2.31 -0.76 -4.77
N TRP A 13 2.25 -1.83 -5.57
CA TRP A 13 3.44 -2.44 -6.16
C TRP A 13 4.18 -1.48 -7.11
N VAL A 14 3.43 -0.68 -7.87
CA VAL A 14 3.99 0.38 -8.73
C VAL A 14 4.55 1.50 -7.86
N ARG A 15 3.77 1.95 -6.88
CA ARG A 15 4.08 3.08 -6.01
C ARG A 15 5.26 2.84 -5.06
N LEU A 16 5.42 1.61 -4.58
CA LEU A 16 6.36 1.20 -3.54
C LEU A 16 7.39 0.19 -4.08
N PRO A 17 8.30 0.60 -4.99
CA PRO A 17 9.20 -0.33 -5.68
C PRO A 17 10.10 -1.13 -4.74
N LYS A 18 10.49 -0.55 -3.59
CA LYS A 18 11.32 -1.22 -2.57
C LYS A 18 10.61 -2.39 -1.87
N PHE A 19 9.27 -2.43 -1.90
CA PHE A 19 8.45 -3.39 -1.16
C PHE A 19 7.78 -4.44 -2.06
N ARG A 20 8.08 -4.45 -3.36
CA ARG A 20 7.43 -5.34 -4.35
C ARG A 20 7.41 -6.81 -3.95
N ARG A 21 8.57 -7.35 -3.52
CA ARG A 21 8.66 -8.75 -3.05
C ARG A 21 7.76 -9.04 -1.85
N ALA A 22 7.69 -8.11 -0.90
CA ALA A 22 6.84 -8.26 0.28
C ALA A 22 5.35 -8.12 -0.08
N LEU A 23 5.01 -7.28 -1.07
CA LEU A 23 3.65 -7.15 -1.61
C LEU A 23 3.21 -8.39 -2.41
N GLU A 24 4.14 -9.10 -3.04
CA GLU A 24 3.89 -10.34 -3.79
C GLU A 24 3.75 -11.58 -2.90
N ALA A 25 4.24 -11.53 -1.65
CA ALA A 25 4.23 -12.67 -0.75
C ALA A 25 2.82 -13.25 -0.55
N ASP A 26 2.72 -14.58 -0.65
CA ASP A 26 1.45 -15.31 -0.49
C ASP A 26 0.93 -15.27 0.95
N VAL A 27 1.85 -15.23 1.92
CA VAL A 27 1.52 -15.13 3.35
C VAL A 27 1.73 -13.71 3.82
N ARG A 28 0.64 -13.05 4.25
CA ARG A 28 0.64 -11.65 4.71
C ARG A 28 -0.36 -11.44 5.86
N PRO A 29 -0.11 -10.46 6.74
CA PRO A 29 -1.10 -10.03 7.72
C PRO A 29 -2.45 -9.72 7.06
N ALA A 30 -3.55 -10.19 7.65
CA ALA A 30 -4.89 -9.97 7.12
C ALA A 30 -5.22 -8.47 6.98
N GLU A 31 -4.69 -7.64 7.89
CA GLU A 31 -4.80 -6.18 7.92
C GLU A 31 -4.32 -5.51 6.62
N LEU A 32 -3.35 -6.10 5.92
CA LEU A 32 -2.89 -5.57 4.63
C LEU A 32 -3.98 -5.65 3.56
N ASN A 33 -4.89 -6.62 3.62
CA ASN A 33 -5.97 -6.73 2.64
C ASN A 33 -6.91 -5.53 2.71
N ASP A 34 -7.26 -5.09 3.92
CA ASP A 34 -8.14 -3.94 4.13
C ASP A 34 -7.44 -2.64 3.72
N LEU A 35 -6.13 -2.52 3.98
CA LEU A 35 -5.32 -1.40 3.52
C LEU A 35 -5.20 -1.35 2.00
N PHE A 36 -5.10 -2.49 1.30
CA PHE A 36 -5.11 -2.51 -0.15
C PHE A 36 -6.44 -2.04 -0.71
N GLU A 37 -7.55 -2.53 -0.15
CA GLU A 37 -8.88 -2.11 -0.55
C GLU A 37 -9.10 -0.60 -0.33
N ALA A 38 -8.73 -0.09 0.85
CA ALA A 38 -8.79 1.33 1.16
C ALA A 38 -7.91 2.17 0.21
N TYR A 39 -6.70 1.71 -0.09
CA TYR A 39 -5.81 2.41 -1.03
C TYR A 39 -6.40 2.44 -2.44
N ALA A 40 -7.00 1.34 -2.90
CA ALA A 40 -7.63 1.28 -4.22
C ALA A 40 -8.72 2.33 -4.35
N LEU A 41 -9.61 2.42 -3.36
CA LEU A 41 -10.72 3.37 -3.33
C LEU A 41 -10.24 4.82 -3.24
N ALA A 42 -9.26 5.10 -2.37
CA ALA A 42 -8.70 6.43 -2.22
C ALA A 42 -8.00 6.91 -3.50
N ALA A 43 -7.19 6.05 -4.12
CA ALA A 43 -6.50 6.36 -5.36
C ALA A 43 -7.47 6.50 -6.55
N GLU A 44 -8.51 5.67 -6.62
CA GLU A 44 -9.54 5.79 -7.67
C GLU A 44 -10.29 7.11 -7.54
N ARG A 45 -10.72 7.49 -6.33
CA ARG A 45 -11.41 8.76 -6.12
C ARG A 45 -10.51 9.97 -6.38
N LEU A 46 -9.22 9.88 -6.03
CA LEU A 46 -8.24 10.92 -6.34
C LEU A 46 -8.06 11.09 -7.86
N GLU A 47 -7.92 9.98 -8.59
CA GLU A 47 -7.83 9.99 -10.06
C GLU A 47 -9.09 10.62 -10.68
N GLU A 48 -10.29 10.24 -10.21
CA GLU A 48 -11.55 10.84 -10.65
C GLU A 48 -11.56 12.36 -10.44
N LEU A 49 -11.30 12.81 -9.22
CA LEU A 49 -11.27 14.24 -8.86
C LEU A 49 -10.28 15.01 -9.75
N GLN A 50 -9.08 14.46 -9.99
CA GLN A 50 -8.06 15.10 -10.82
C GLN A 50 -8.46 15.22 -12.30
N THR A 51 -9.44 14.44 -12.77
CA THR A 51 -9.97 14.53 -14.14
C THR A 51 -11.15 15.49 -14.29
N GLU A 52 -11.70 16.01 -13.19
CA GLU A 52 -12.81 16.96 -13.22
C GLU A 52 -12.35 18.32 -13.79
N GLN A 53 -13.23 19.02 -14.52
CA GLN A 53 -12.91 20.34 -15.10
C GLN A 53 -12.62 21.40 -14.03
N HIS A 54 -13.26 21.27 -12.86
CA HIS A 54 -13.09 22.14 -11.70
C HIS A 54 -13.01 21.30 -10.43
N PRO A 55 -11.85 20.68 -10.14
CA PRO A 55 -11.71 19.80 -8.99
C PRO A 55 -11.83 20.58 -7.68
N ASP A 56 -12.57 20.02 -6.72
CA ASP A 56 -12.52 20.48 -5.33
C ASP A 56 -11.12 20.20 -4.75
N GLN A 57 -10.34 21.26 -4.61
CA GLN A 57 -8.96 21.18 -4.13
C GLN A 57 -8.85 20.68 -2.68
N CYS A 58 -9.88 20.90 -1.86
CA CYS A 58 -9.89 20.38 -0.49
C CYS A 58 -10.02 18.86 -0.50
N LEU A 59 -10.94 18.34 -1.31
CA LEU A 59 -11.12 16.89 -1.47
C LEU A 59 -9.89 16.23 -2.10
N VAL A 60 -9.30 16.84 -3.13
CA VAL A 60 -8.04 16.34 -3.72
C VAL A 60 -6.97 16.21 -2.65
N PHE A 61 -6.76 17.25 -1.84
CA PHE A 61 -5.79 17.23 -0.75
C PHE A 61 -6.09 16.15 0.30
N GLU A 62 -7.35 15.99 0.70
CA GLU A 62 -7.76 14.96 1.66
C GLU A 62 -7.45 13.54 1.14
N TYR A 63 -7.77 13.25 -0.12
CA TYR A 63 -7.49 11.96 -0.73
C TYR A 63 -5.99 11.71 -0.98
N GLU A 64 -5.21 12.76 -1.25
CA GLU A 64 -3.74 12.65 -1.30
C GLU A 64 -3.16 12.30 0.07
N VAL A 65 -3.61 12.98 1.13
CA VAL A 65 -3.18 12.72 2.50
C VAL A 65 -3.58 11.31 2.94
N ALA A 66 -4.81 10.89 2.67
CA ALA A 66 -5.30 9.55 2.98
C ALA A 66 -4.46 8.48 2.25
N SER A 67 -4.21 8.66 0.96
CA SER A 67 -3.39 7.74 0.16
C SER A 67 -1.97 7.60 0.72
N ARG A 68 -1.32 8.71 1.07
CA ARG A 68 0.01 8.71 1.69
C ARG A 68 0.00 8.07 3.07
N GLY A 69 -1.03 8.33 3.89
CA GLY A 69 -1.19 7.69 5.19
C GLY A 69 -1.28 6.17 5.08
N ILE A 70 -2.07 5.66 4.14
CA ILE A 70 -2.16 4.22 3.86
C ILE A 70 -0.82 3.67 3.38
N GLU A 71 -0.10 4.37 2.49
CA GLU A 71 1.24 3.97 2.04
C GLU A 71 2.21 3.79 3.22
N GLU A 72 2.22 4.71 4.20
CA GLU A 72 3.10 4.62 5.38
C GLU A 72 2.73 3.45 6.30
N VAL A 73 1.44 3.22 6.56
CA VAL A 73 1.00 2.08 7.37
C VAL A 73 1.38 0.76 6.70
N VAL A 74 1.19 0.64 5.38
CA VAL A 74 1.61 -0.54 4.60
C VAL A 74 3.12 -0.75 4.71
N LYS A 75 3.94 0.30 4.54
CA LYS A 75 5.40 0.19 4.69
C LYS A 75 5.76 -0.32 6.08
N SER A 76 5.18 0.26 7.13
CA SER A 76 5.43 -0.13 8.52
C SER A 76 5.13 -1.62 8.76
N LEU A 77 3.96 -2.10 8.33
CA LEU A 77 3.58 -3.50 8.47
C LEU A 77 4.51 -4.44 7.68
N LEU A 78 4.91 -4.05 6.47
CA LEU A 78 5.82 -4.84 5.65
C LEU A 78 7.25 -4.86 6.20
N THR A 79 7.70 -3.80 6.88
CA THR A 79 9.00 -3.80 7.59
C THR A 79 8.96 -4.56 8.91
N ALA A 80 7.82 -4.54 9.61
CA ALA A 80 7.65 -5.19 10.90
C ALA A 80 7.45 -6.71 10.78
N THR A 81 7.09 -7.21 9.59
CA THR A 81 6.93 -8.64 9.34
C THR A 81 8.30 -9.25 8.98
N PRO A 82 8.95 -10.02 9.86
CA PRO A 82 10.22 -10.65 9.55
C PRO A 82 9.96 -11.90 8.71
N GLY A 83 9.83 -11.70 7.40
CA GLY A 83 9.67 -12.76 6.41
C GLY A 83 10.87 -12.78 5.46
N ASN A 84 11.90 -13.55 5.83
CA ASN A 84 13.10 -13.92 5.05
C ASN A 84 14.39 -13.08 5.22
N ALA A 85 14.78 -12.84 6.48
CA ALA A 85 16.15 -12.44 6.85
C ALA A 85 16.77 -13.44 7.86
N ALA A 86 16.56 -14.74 7.63
CA ALA A 86 17.15 -15.82 8.43
C ALA A 86 18.06 -16.71 7.56
N ASN A 87 18.91 -16.07 6.77
CA ASN A 87 20.18 -16.64 6.37
C ASN A 87 21.24 -15.59 6.68
N ASN A 88 22.26 -16.04 7.42
CA ASN A 88 23.51 -15.35 7.73
C ASN A 88 23.46 -14.52 9.02
N THR A 89 23.84 -15.11 10.16
CA THR A 89 25.12 -14.82 10.85
C THR A 89 25.11 -15.48 12.24
N THR A 90 25.69 -16.68 12.34
CA THR A 90 26.57 -17.03 13.46
C THR A 90 27.93 -16.41 13.09
N PRO A 91 28.63 -15.67 13.98
CA PRO A 91 29.34 -16.21 15.15
C PRO A 91 29.10 -15.35 16.42
N VAL A 92 29.50 -15.67 17.65
CA VAL A 92 30.77 -16.21 18.12
C VAL A 92 30.59 -16.74 19.55
N ALA A 93 31.27 -17.84 19.87
CA ALA A 93 31.81 -18.13 21.19
C ALA A 93 33.28 -18.51 20.99
#